data_AF-A0A316FUB6-F1
#
_entry.id   AF-A0A316FUB6-F1
#
_cell.length_a   1.000
_cell.length_b   1.000
_cell.length_c   1.000
_cell.angle_alpha   90.00
_cell.angle_beta   90.00
_cell.angle_gamma   90.00
#
_symmetry.space_group_name_H-M   'P 1'
#
loop_
_entity.id
_entity.type
_entity.pdbx_description
1 polymer ?
#
loop_
_entity_poly.entity_id
_entity_poly.type
_entity_poly.pdbx_seq_one_letter_code
_entity_poly.pdbx_strand_id
1 'polypeptide(L)'
;MNKWVKTSAIFIVSACSTLAQADVFNYEVFAPSHTATTVYPGLDLNGLEKIVVRAENSDFDPEMKITRLQLAFPNATDLIVNNLTLNSSGTYRGVVNGAWVYKQVAIEVDAPQPITPQSQINVRLFIVEHQSNINHPEMSFGYQILDANGILEDVSPNRLADTNAVTVDNERLILRLFKRAQSSYQGQGFKVETNWLGNGERTLYLPAPFTPEEYHRYNAVGIDIDTFTHPDGLEEHNFQIRYEDEFGTVQTTPLEPLRPYLDTAYPPQQ
;
A
#
# COMPACT_ATOMS: atom_id res chain seq x y z
N MET A 1 -11.80 35.84 62.13
CA MET A 1 -10.99 35.83 60.89
C MET A 1 -9.94 34.75 61.02
N ASN A 2 -10.01 33.69 60.20
CA ASN A 2 -8.88 32.92 59.66
C ASN A 2 -9.45 31.68 58.96
N LYS A 3 -9.48 31.73 57.62
CA LYS A 3 -9.86 30.61 56.76
C LYS A 3 -8.63 29.73 56.56
N TRP A 4 -8.70 28.48 57.00
CA TRP A 4 -7.75 27.44 56.60
C TRP A 4 -8.26 26.81 55.30
N VAL A 5 -7.58 27.09 54.21
CA VAL A 5 -7.78 26.44 52.91
C VAL A 5 -7.01 25.12 52.95
N LYS A 6 -7.73 24.00 52.80
CA LYS A 6 -7.14 22.69 52.51
C LYS A 6 -6.97 22.59 51.00
N THR A 7 -5.74 22.69 50.51
CA THR A 7 -5.42 22.49 49.11
C THR A 7 -5.10 21.01 48.90
N SER A 8 -6.06 20.26 48.33
CA SER A 8 -5.82 18.92 47.80
C SER A 8 -5.19 19.04 46.42
N ALA A 9 -3.95 18.58 46.27
CA ALA A 9 -3.30 18.44 44.98
C ALA A 9 -3.79 17.14 44.31
N ILE A 10 -4.54 17.27 43.21
CA ILE A 10 -4.86 16.15 42.31
C ILE A 10 -3.73 16.08 41.29
N PHE A 11 -2.93 15.02 41.36
CA PHE A 11 -2.01 14.63 40.28
C PHE A 11 -2.84 14.01 39.15
N ILE A 12 -3.02 14.75 38.05
CA ILE A 12 -3.53 14.19 36.80
C ILE A 12 -2.32 13.55 36.10
N VAL A 13 -2.22 12.23 36.18
CA VAL A 13 -1.33 11.46 35.31
C VAL A 13 -1.99 11.42 33.93
N SER A 14 -1.57 12.29 33.02
CA SER A 14 -1.84 12.13 31.59
C SER A 14 -1.03 10.93 31.11
N ALA A 15 -1.66 9.75 31.14
CA ALA A 15 -1.20 8.62 30.36
C ALA A 15 -1.33 9.01 28.87
N CYS A 16 -0.21 9.34 28.25
CA CYS A 16 -0.11 9.50 26.81
C CYS A 16 -0.29 8.10 26.21
N SER A 17 -1.54 7.74 25.89
CA SER A 17 -1.81 6.55 25.11
C SER A 17 -1.33 6.83 23.69
N THR A 18 -0.14 6.35 23.36
CA THR A 18 0.28 6.16 21.97
C THR A 18 -0.70 5.14 21.38
N LEU A 19 -1.71 5.63 20.66
CA LEU A 19 -2.54 4.78 19.83
C LEU A 19 -1.62 4.16 18.80
N ALA A 20 -1.33 2.87 18.93
CA ALA A 20 -0.71 2.10 17.86
C ALA A 20 -1.59 2.26 16.63
N GLN A 21 -1.08 2.99 15.64
CA GLN A 21 -1.82 3.31 14.44
C GLN A 21 -1.46 2.24 13.42
N ALA A 22 -2.40 1.35 13.10
CA ALA A 22 -2.21 0.41 12.01
C ALA A 22 -2.07 1.16 10.69
N ASP A 23 -1.04 0.84 9.92
CA ASP A 23 -0.87 1.36 8.57
C ASP A 23 -1.79 0.59 7.63
N VAL A 24 -2.54 1.34 6.81
CA VAL A 24 -3.56 0.80 5.92
C VAL A 24 -3.08 0.88 4.48
N PHE A 25 -3.07 -0.27 3.81
CA PHE A 25 -2.72 -0.43 2.42
C PHE A 25 -3.97 -0.85 1.63
N ASN A 26 -4.21 -0.16 0.51
CA ASN A 26 -5.30 -0.44 -0.41
C ASN A 26 -4.69 -0.82 -1.75
N TYR A 27 -5.07 -2.00 -2.22
CA TYR A 27 -4.71 -2.53 -3.52
C TYR A 27 -5.94 -2.72 -4.37
N GLU A 28 -5.79 -2.57 -5.68
CA GLU A 28 -6.85 -2.79 -6.64
C GLU A 28 -6.38 -3.69 -7.78
N VAL A 29 -7.28 -4.55 -8.27
CA VAL A 29 -7.17 -5.20 -9.57
C VAL A 29 -8.22 -4.57 -10.46
N PHE A 30 -7.79 -3.86 -11.49
CA PHE A 30 -8.67 -3.31 -12.51
C PHE A 30 -8.96 -4.35 -13.58
N ALA A 31 -10.22 -4.50 -13.97
CA ALA A 31 -10.66 -5.44 -15.02
C ALA A 31 -10.06 -6.86 -14.84
N PRO A 32 -10.33 -7.51 -13.69
CA PRO A 32 -9.80 -8.85 -13.40
C PRO A 32 -10.26 -9.85 -14.46
N SER A 33 -9.35 -10.76 -14.83
CA SER A 33 -9.72 -11.95 -15.58
C SER A 33 -10.62 -12.80 -14.69
N HIS A 34 -11.78 -13.23 -15.19
CA HIS A 34 -12.70 -14.00 -14.38
C HIS A 34 -13.57 -14.94 -15.20
N THR A 35 -14.05 -15.98 -14.54
CA THR A 35 -15.06 -16.90 -15.05
C THR A 35 -16.14 -17.04 -13.99
N ALA A 36 -17.40 -16.87 -14.38
CA ALA A 36 -18.53 -17.08 -13.48
C ALA A 36 -19.45 -18.20 -13.99
N THR A 37 -19.90 -19.02 -13.06
CA THR A 37 -20.80 -20.15 -13.29
C THR A 37 -22.01 -20.02 -12.38
N THR A 38 -22.83 -18.99 -12.61
CA THR A 38 -24.03 -18.75 -11.82
C THR A 38 -25.20 -19.61 -12.30
N VAL A 39 -25.73 -20.45 -11.42
CA VAL A 39 -26.88 -21.33 -11.74
C VAL A 39 -28.23 -20.61 -11.53
N TYR A 40 -28.23 -19.46 -10.84
CA TYR A 40 -29.46 -18.74 -10.50
C TYR A 40 -29.86 -17.73 -11.59
N PRO A 41 -31.08 -17.81 -12.15
CA PRO A 41 -31.56 -16.85 -13.15
C PRO A 41 -31.60 -15.41 -12.60
N GLY A 42 -30.98 -14.47 -13.32
CA GLY A 42 -30.99 -13.05 -12.96
C GLY A 42 -29.88 -12.61 -12.00
N LEU A 43 -29.02 -13.53 -11.53
CA LEU A 43 -27.75 -13.16 -10.90
C LEU A 43 -26.67 -13.12 -11.98
N ASP A 44 -26.07 -11.95 -12.20
CA ASP A 44 -24.97 -11.77 -13.15
C ASP A 44 -23.66 -11.44 -12.43
N LEU A 45 -22.75 -12.41 -12.44
CA LEU A 45 -21.38 -12.27 -11.91
C LEU A 45 -20.33 -12.20 -13.03
N ASN A 46 -20.73 -12.20 -14.31
CA ASN A 46 -19.80 -12.14 -15.46
C ASN A 46 -19.31 -10.72 -15.77
N GLY A 47 -19.66 -9.75 -14.92
CA GLY A 47 -19.25 -8.36 -15.05
C GLY A 47 -18.29 -7.91 -13.96
N LEU A 48 -17.46 -8.78 -13.38
CA LEU A 48 -16.55 -8.35 -12.30
C LEU A 48 -15.63 -7.22 -12.79
N GLU A 49 -15.81 -6.01 -12.26
CA GLU A 49 -15.09 -4.81 -12.71
C GLU A 49 -13.80 -4.59 -11.94
N LYS A 50 -13.84 -4.87 -10.64
CA LYS A 50 -12.74 -4.54 -9.73
C LYS A 50 -12.68 -5.51 -8.55
N ILE A 51 -11.45 -5.84 -8.15
CA ILE A 51 -11.14 -6.46 -6.85
C ILE A 51 -10.44 -5.39 -6.01
N VAL A 52 -10.97 -5.08 -4.84
CA VAL A 52 -10.34 -4.16 -3.87
C VAL A 52 -9.87 -4.97 -2.67
N VAL A 53 -8.58 -4.89 -2.37
CA VAL A 53 -7.96 -5.58 -1.24
C VAL A 53 -7.47 -4.51 -0.27
N ARG A 54 -7.86 -4.62 0.99
CA ARG A 54 -7.31 -3.82 2.07
C ARG A 54 -6.47 -4.72 2.95
N ALA A 55 -5.21 -4.34 3.10
CA ALA A 55 -4.28 -4.99 3.99
C ALA A 55 -3.80 -4.02 5.06
N GLU A 56 -3.50 -4.56 6.23
CA GLU A 56 -3.06 -3.79 7.39
C GLU A 56 -1.88 -4.49 8.04
N ASN A 57 -0.96 -3.70 8.58
CA ASN A 57 0.04 -4.12 9.53
C ASN A 57 -0.02 -3.20 10.76
N SER A 58 0.60 -3.61 11.85
CA SER A 58 0.67 -2.82 13.08
C SER A 58 2.05 -2.90 13.69
N ASP A 59 2.38 -1.94 14.56
CA ASP A 59 3.67 -1.91 15.27
C ASP A 59 3.93 -3.21 16.07
N PHE A 60 2.88 -3.92 16.49
CA PHE A 60 2.99 -5.17 17.25
C PHE A 60 2.99 -6.42 16.37
N ASP A 61 2.59 -6.28 15.11
CA ASP A 61 2.45 -7.35 14.13
C ASP A 61 2.78 -6.76 12.75
N PRO A 62 4.07 -6.67 12.40
CA PRO A 62 4.53 -5.98 11.21
C PRO A 62 4.17 -6.73 9.93
N GLU A 63 3.72 -7.98 10.03
CA GLU A 63 3.27 -8.75 8.88
C GLU A 63 1.96 -8.19 8.33
N MET A 64 1.99 -7.88 7.04
CA MET A 64 0.83 -7.38 6.31
C MET A 64 -0.23 -8.48 6.16
N LYS A 65 -1.45 -8.21 6.63
CA LYS A 65 -2.58 -9.14 6.59
C LYS A 65 -3.76 -8.57 5.82
N ILE A 66 -4.41 -9.37 4.98
CA ILE A 66 -5.66 -8.96 4.34
C ILE A 66 -6.77 -8.88 5.38
N THR A 67 -7.27 -7.68 5.62
CA THR A 67 -8.38 -7.46 6.55
C THR A 67 -9.71 -7.33 5.83
N ARG A 68 -9.70 -6.91 4.56
CA ARG A 68 -10.91 -6.79 3.75
C ARG A 68 -10.67 -7.07 2.27
N LEU A 69 -11.65 -7.75 1.67
CA LEU A 69 -11.76 -7.95 0.24
C LEU A 69 -13.12 -7.42 -0.23
N GLN A 70 -13.17 -6.76 -1.38
CA GLN A 70 -14.40 -6.37 -2.05
C GLN A 70 -14.33 -6.75 -3.52
N LEU A 71 -15.39 -7.39 -4.00
CA LEU A 71 -15.62 -7.68 -5.41
C LEU A 71 -16.73 -6.76 -5.90
N ALA A 72 -16.42 -5.88 -6.85
CA ALA A 72 -17.35 -4.91 -7.38
C ALA A 72 -17.99 -5.41 -8.68
N PHE A 73 -19.31 -5.37 -8.75
CA PHE A 73 -20.09 -5.82 -9.90
C PHE A 73 -21.04 -4.70 -10.37
N PRO A 74 -21.24 -4.51 -11.68
CA PRO A 74 -22.16 -3.52 -12.21
C PRO A 74 -23.62 -3.97 -12.11
N ASN A 75 -23.85 -5.27 -12.23
CA ASN A 75 -25.19 -5.88 -12.31
C ASN A 75 -25.56 -6.69 -11.06
N ALA A 76 -24.73 -6.66 -10.01
CA ALA A 76 -24.98 -7.32 -8.74
C ALA A 76 -24.48 -6.44 -7.59
N THR A 77 -25.02 -6.63 -6.38
CA THR A 77 -24.47 -5.94 -5.21
C THR A 77 -23.05 -6.42 -4.93
N ASP A 78 -22.14 -5.50 -4.61
CA ASP A 78 -20.76 -5.82 -4.24
C ASP A 78 -20.69 -6.88 -3.13
N LEU A 79 -19.75 -7.82 -3.28
CA LEU A 79 -19.45 -8.78 -2.24
C LEU A 79 -18.31 -8.24 -1.37
N ILE A 80 -18.58 -8.00 -0.08
CA ILE A 80 -17.59 -7.49 0.87
C ILE A 80 -17.31 -8.55 1.93
N VAL A 81 -16.03 -8.88 2.12
CA VAL A 81 -15.53 -9.87 3.07
C VAL A 81 -14.60 -9.18 4.05
N ASN A 82 -14.88 -9.26 5.35
CA ASN A 82 -14.06 -8.65 6.42
C ASN A 82 -13.53 -9.67 7.45
N ASN A 83 -13.89 -10.94 7.29
CA ASN A 83 -13.57 -12.03 8.21
C ASN A 83 -12.59 -13.02 7.56
N LEU A 84 -11.54 -12.47 6.93
CA LEU A 84 -10.51 -13.27 6.28
C LEU A 84 -9.53 -13.81 7.32
N THR A 85 -9.31 -15.11 7.30
CA THR A 85 -8.34 -15.80 8.14
C THR A 85 -7.35 -16.56 7.28
N LEU A 86 -6.06 -16.34 7.52
CA LEU A 86 -4.99 -17.08 6.85
C LEU A 86 -4.96 -18.51 7.39
N ASN A 87 -5.07 -19.49 6.51
CA ASN A 87 -4.97 -20.91 6.87
C ASN A 87 -3.50 -21.38 6.85
N SER A 88 -3.27 -22.62 7.28
CA SER A 88 -1.91 -23.20 7.29
C SER A 88 -1.31 -23.45 5.90
N SER A 89 -2.10 -23.38 4.82
CA SER A 89 -1.63 -23.51 3.44
C SER A 89 -1.27 -22.17 2.79
N GLY A 90 -1.39 -21.05 3.52
CA GLY A 90 -1.09 -19.72 2.99
C GLY A 90 -2.22 -19.07 2.19
N THR A 91 -3.44 -19.61 2.26
CA THR A 91 -4.64 -19.09 1.59
C THR A 91 -5.52 -18.37 2.61
N TYR A 92 -6.01 -17.18 2.29
CA TYR A 92 -7.02 -16.52 3.12
C TYR A 92 -8.40 -17.09 2.83
N ARG A 93 -9.15 -17.35 3.89
CA ARG A 93 -10.51 -17.87 3.82
C ARG A 93 -11.48 -16.95 4.54
N GLY A 94 -12.64 -16.73 3.96
CA GLY A 94 -13.69 -15.91 4.55
C GLY A 94 -15.07 -16.41 4.16
N VAL A 95 -16.10 -15.89 4.83
CA VAL A 95 -17.49 -16.32 4.60
C VAL A 95 -18.42 -15.13 4.71
N VAL A 96 -19.27 -14.95 3.70
CA VAL A 96 -20.34 -13.94 3.69
C VAL A 96 -21.69 -14.63 3.80
N ASN A 97 -22.49 -14.20 4.78
CA ASN A 97 -23.85 -14.70 4.97
C ASN A 97 -24.84 -13.83 4.19
N GLY A 98 -25.82 -14.47 3.54
CA GLY A 98 -26.89 -13.78 2.82
C GLY A 98 -26.43 -12.99 1.60
N ALA A 99 -25.41 -13.47 0.89
CA ALA A 99 -24.95 -12.85 -0.35
C ALA A 99 -25.88 -13.22 -1.52
N TRP A 100 -26.52 -12.19 -2.10
CA TRP A 100 -27.49 -12.32 -3.20
C TRP A 100 -28.63 -13.29 -2.87
N VAL A 101 -28.65 -14.46 -3.51
CA VAL A 101 -29.66 -15.51 -3.37
C VAL A 101 -29.17 -16.68 -2.54
N TYR A 102 -27.90 -16.66 -2.13
CA TYR A 102 -27.27 -17.75 -1.39
C TYR A 102 -27.32 -17.47 0.11
N LYS A 103 -27.62 -18.50 0.90
CA LYS A 103 -27.58 -18.42 2.36
C LYS A 103 -26.16 -18.05 2.83
N GLN A 104 -25.14 -18.59 2.17
CA GLN A 104 -23.76 -18.40 2.55
C GLN A 104 -22.84 -18.62 1.34
N VAL A 105 -21.87 -17.72 1.16
CA VAL A 105 -20.82 -17.79 0.15
C VAL A 105 -19.49 -17.82 0.87
N ALA A 106 -18.66 -18.80 0.58
CA ALA A 106 -17.29 -18.89 1.07
C ALA A 106 -16.32 -18.36 0.01
N ILE A 107 -15.23 -17.77 0.48
CA ILE A 107 -14.23 -17.08 -0.33
C ILE A 107 -12.87 -17.67 0.00
N GLU A 108 -12.11 -18.02 -1.02
CA GLU A 108 -10.69 -18.31 -0.93
C GLU A 108 -9.91 -17.24 -1.69
N VAL A 109 -8.84 -16.74 -1.07
CA VAL A 109 -7.93 -15.77 -1.68
C VAL A 109 -6.51 -16.31 -1.59
N ASP A 110 -5.95 -16.63 -2.75
CA ASP A 110 -4.56 -17.01 -2.91
C ASP A 110 -3.77 -15.76 -3.31
N ALA A 111 -2.87 -15.33 -2.42
CA ALA A 111 -2.02 -14.16 -2.61
C ALA A 111 -0.62 -14.44 -2.02
N PRO A 112 0.46 -13.89 -2.61
CA PRO A 112 1.79 -14.02 -2.03
C PRO A 112 1.85 -13.39 -0.64
N GLN A 113 2.70 -13.98 0.20
CA GLN A 113 2.98 -13.51 1.55
C GLN A 113 4.46 -13.08 1.59
N PRO A 114 4.78 -11.80 1.84
CA PRO A 114 3.86 -10.67 2.04
C PRO A 114 3.16 -10.24 0.75
N ILE A 115 2.06 -9.49 0.89
CA ILE A 115 1.35 -8.91 -0.24
C ILE A 115 2.14 -7.72 -0.76
N THR A 116 2.37 -7.71 -2.06
CA THR A 116 3.16 -6.67 -2.72
C THR A 116 2.44 -6.11 -3.94
N PRO A 117 2.72 -4.85 -4.30
CA PRO A 117 2.32 -4.33 -5.60
C PRO A 117 2.91 -5.22 -6.72
N GLN A 118 2.21 -5.29 -7.85
CA GLN A 118 2.57 -6.09 -9.03
C GLN A 118 2.53 -7.61 -8.82
N SER A 119 1.97 -8.07 -7.70
CA SER A 119 1.80 -9.49 -7.44
C SER A 119 0.45 -10.03 -7.92
N GLN A 120 0.43 -11.30 -8.29
CA GLN A 120 -0.77 -11.99 -8.75
C GLN A 120 -1.65 -12.38 -7.55
N ILE A 121 -2.93 -12.04 -7.61
CA ILE A 121 -3.97 -12.52 -6.69
C ILE A 121 -4.94 -13.43 -7.45
N ASN A 122 -5.46 -14.46 -6.76
CA ASN A 122 -6.58 -15.27 -7.21
C ASN A 122 -7.66 -15.32 -6.12
N VAL A 123 -8.91 -15.13 -6.51
CA VAL A 123 -10.09 -15.12 -5.66
C VAL A 123 -11.10 -16.10 -6.20
N ARG A 124 -11.54 -17.04 -5.36
CA ARG A 124 -12.53 -18.05 -5.70
C ARG A 124 -13.73 -17.96 -4.77
N LEU A 125 -14.93 -18.05 -5.33
CA LEU A 125 -16.19 -18.05 -4.59
C LEU A 125 -16.87 -19.40 -4.68
N PHE A 126 -17.33 -19.91 -3.54
CA PHE A 126 -18.04 -21.18 -3.41
C PHE A 126 -19.37 -20.98 -2.69
N ILE A 127 -20.41 -21.67 -3.13
CA ILE A 127 -21.67 -21.77 -2.38
C ILE A 127 -21.45 -22.75 -1.22
N VAL A 128 -21.85 -22.36 0.00
CA VAL A 128 -21.81 -23.29 1.14
C VAL A 128 -23.14 -24.01 1.24
N GLU A 129 -23.14 -25.31 0.92
CA GLU A 129 -24.34 -26.15 0.87
C GLU A 129 -24.59 -26.91 2.18
N HIS A 130 -23.56 -27.18 2.98
CA HIS A 130 -23.69 -27.88 4.26
C HIS A 130 -23.19 -27.04 5.43
N GLN A 131 -24.00 -26.94 6.49
CA GLN A 131 -23.55 -26.47 7.79
C GLN A 131 -22.99 -27.69 8.55
N SER A 132 -21.68 -27.81 8.65
CA SER A 132 -21.09 -28.76 9.60
C SER A 132 -21.43 -28.31 11.01
N ASN A 133 -21.95 -29.22 11.84
CA ASN A 133 -22.22 -28.97 13.28
C ASN A 133 -20.94 -28.70 14.09
N ILE A 134 -19.78 -28.85 13.46
CA ILE A 134 -18.48 -28.39 13.95
C ILE A 134 -18.17 -27.17 13.08
N ASN A 135 -18.18 -25.96 13.67
CA ASN A 135 -17.96 -24.65 13.04
C ASN A 135 -16.57 -24.52 12.38
N HIS A 136 -16.24 -25.39 11.44
CA HIS A 136 -15.04 -25.37 10.63
C HIS A 136 -15.47 -25.09 9.19
N PRO A 137 -15.51 -23.81 8.78
CA PRO A 137 -15.80 -23.43 7.39
C PRO A 137 -14.80 -24.03 6.38
N GLU A 138 -13.70 -24.62 6.89
CA GLU A 138 -12.59 -25.21 6.15
C GLU A 138 -12.92 -26.51 5.40
N MET A 139 -14.06 -27.15 5.68
CA MET A 139 -14.37 -28.51 5.22
C MET A 139 -15.63 -28.64 4.37
N SER A 140 -16.29 -27.54 3.98
CA SER A 140 -17.51 -27.62 3.15
C SER A 140 -17.58 -26.49 2.13
N PHE A 141 -16.67 -26.52 1.16
CA PHE A 141 -16.85 -25.76 -0.08
C PHE A 141 -17.76 -26.57 -1.00
N GLY A 142 -18.89 -25.98 -1.39
CA GLY A 142 -19.77 -26.55 -2.39
C GLY A 142 -19.38 -26.09 -3.80
N TYR A 143 -20.38 -25.83 -4.63
CA TYR A 143 -20.17 -25.45 -6.03
C TYR A 143 -19.45 -24.10 -6.18
N GLN A 144 -18.39 -24.06 -7.00
CA GLN A 144 -17.68 -22.82 -7.35
C GLN A 144 -18.54 -21.98 -8.31
N ILE A 145 -18.72 -20.70 -7.99
CA ILE A 145 -19.53 -19.77 -8.79
C ILE A 145 -18.72 -18.65 -9.44
N LEU A 146 -17.51 -18.41 -8.97
CA LEU A 146 -16.60 -17.41 -9.53
C LEU A 146 -15.15 -17.85 -9.31
N ASP A 147 -14.32 -17.68 -10.34
CA ASP A 147 -12.88 -17.67 -10.26
C ASP A 147 -12.39 -16.37 -10.90
N ALA A 148 -11.64 -15.57 -10.15
CA ALA A 148 -11.14 -14.27 -10.60
C ALA A 148 -9.66 -14.11 -10.25
N ASN A 149 -8.88 -13.54 -11.16
CA ASN A 149 -7.46 -13.34 -10.96
C ASN A 149 -6.97 -12.04 -11.63
N GLY A 150 -5.92 -11.45 -11.09
CA GLY A 150 -5.21 -10.34 -11.73
C GLY A 150 -4.02 -9.86 -10.93
N ILE A 151 -3.43 -8.76 -11.38
CA ILE A 151 -2.24 -8.14 -10.78
C ILE A 151 -2.69 -7.03 -9.84
N LEU A 152 -2.16 -7.02 -8.62
CA LEU A 152 -2.44 -6.00 -7.62
C LEU A 152 -1.69 -4.69 -7.95
N GLU A 153 -2.41 -3.58 -7.98
CA GLU A 153 -1.86 -2.23 -8.04
C GLU A 153 -2.04 -1.55 -6.68
N ASP A 154 -0.98 -0.92 -6.17
CA ASP A 154 -1.06 -0.14 -4.92
C ASP A 154 -1.68 1.23 -5.19
N VAL A 155 -2.87 1.45 -4.63
CA VAL A 155 -3.62 2.72 -4.71
C VAL A 155 -3.62 3.47 -3.36
N SER A 156 -2.77 3.04 -2.43
CA SER A 156 -2.68 3.64 -1.11
C SER A 156 -2.21 5.09 -1.19
N PRO A 157 -2.82 6.03 -0.45
CA PRO A 157 -2.37 7.44 -0.46
C PRO A 157 -0.91 7.57 -0.01
N ASN A 158 -0.03 8.03 -0.90
CA ASN A 158 1.36 8.29 -0.57
C ASN A 158 1.52 9.78 -0.21
N ARG A 159 1.83 10.06 1.05
CA ARG A 159 1.97 11.44 1.53
C ARG A 159 3.35 12.00 1.17
N LEU A 160 3.43 13.31 1.03
CA LEU A 160 4.68 14.02 0.92
C LEU A 160 5.48 13.85 2.22
N ALA A 161 6.71 13.37 2.12
CA ALA A 161 7.66 13.30 3.23
C ALA A 161 8.44 14.60 3.36
N ASP A 162 8.94 15.11 2.23
CA ASP A 162 9.83 16.27 2.24
C ASP A 162 9.76 17.05 0.91
N THR A 163 10.18 18.31 0.95
CA THR A 163 10.37 19.13 -0.23
C THR A 163 11.68 19.89 -0.13
N ASN A 164 12.54 19.69 -1.12
CA ASN A 164 13.82 20.37 -1.21
C ASN A 164 13.90 21.17 -2.53
N ALA A 165 14.73 22.20 -2.56
CA ALA A 165 14.95 23.01 -3.74
C ALA A 165 16.43 23.30 -3.92
N VAL A 166 16.93 23.07 -5.13
CA VAL A 166 18.31 23.31 -5.54
C VAL A 166 18.33 24.08 -6.85
N THR A 167 19.41 24.80 -7.12
CA THR A 167 19.61 25.47 -8.41
C THR A 167 20.50 24.57 -9.25
N VAL A 168 20.05 24.17 -10.44
CA VAL A 168 20.81 23.36 -11.40
C VAL A 168 20.82 24.13 -12.72
N ASP A 169 22.00 24.37 -13.29
CA ASP A 169 22.17 25.15 -14.53
C ASP A 169 21.50 26.54 -14.48
N ASN A 170 21.59 27.23 -13.33
CA ASN A 170 20.92 28.52 -13.04
C ASN A 170 19.38 28.48 -13.02
N GLU A 171 18.78 27.30 -13.11
CA GLU A 171 17.35 27.11 -13.03
C GLU A 171 16.97 26.43 -11.71
N ARG A 172 15.82 26.82 -11.15
CA ARG A 172 15.35 26.25 -9.89
C ARG A 172 14.72 24.88 -10.14
N LEU A 173 15.22 23.87 -9.45
CA LEU A 173 14.67 22.53 -9.36
C LEU A 173 14.00 22.34 -7.99
N ILE A 174 12.73 21.94 -7.99
CA ILE A 174 11.98 21.57 -6.80
C ILE A 174 11.82 20.05 -6.78
N LEU A 175 12.19 19.41 -5.69
CA LEU A 175 12.10 17.97 -5.46
C LEU A 175 11.07 17.71 -4.36
N ARG A 176 10.08 16.87 -4.63
CA ARG A 176 9.02 16.47 -3.70
C ARG A 176 9.12 14.97 -3.44
N LEU A 177 9.66 14.61 -2.29
CA LEU A 177 9.84 13.22 -1.88
C LEU A 177 8.57 12.68 -1.25
N PHE A 178 8.12 11.51 -1.69
CA PHE A 178 7.00 10.81 -1.10
C PHE A 178 7.45 9.81 -0.03
N LYS A 179 6.61 9.62 0.98
CA LYS A 179 6.93 8.84 2.19
C LYS A 179 7.22 7.37 1.90
N ARG A 180 6.47 6.72 1.01
CA ARG A 180 6.69 5.29 0.69
C ARG A 180 7.37 5.10 -0.65
N ALA A 181 8.26 4.12 -0.72
CA ALA A 181 8.73 3.58 -1.98
C ALA A 181 7.58 2.89 -2.72
N GLN A 182 7.63 2.87 -4.04
CA GLN A 182 6.59 2.32 -4.91
C GLN A 182 7.19 1.47 -6.01
N SER A 183 6.48 0.43 -6.41
CA SER A 183 6.81 -0.41 -7.56
C SER A 183 5.67 -0.32 -8.56
N SER A 184 5.97 0.17 -9.76
CA SER A 184 5.01 0.36 -10.84
C SER A 184 5.66 0.09 -12.19
N TYR A 185 4.86 0.07 -13.27
CA TYR A 185 5.38 0.00 -14.63
C TYR A 185 6.31 1.17 -15.00
N GLN A 186 6.23 2.30 -14.30
CA GLN A 186 7.05 3.48 -14.56
C GLN A 186 8.44 3.42 -13.88
N GLY A 187 8.59 2.60 -12.84
CA GLY A 187 9.81 2.53 -12.06
C GLY A 187 9.61 1.94 -10.67
N GLN A 188 10.73 1.71 -9.98
CA GLN A 188 10.80 1.12 -8.64
C GLN A 188 11.69 1.96 -7.74
N GLY A 189 11.25 2.17 -6.49
CA GLY A 189 12.02 2.87 -5.46
C GLY A 189 11.27 4.06 -4.87
N PHE A 190 12.01 5.00 -4.28
CA PHE A 190 11.44 6.23 -3.73
C PHE A 190 10.94 7.14 -4.85
N LYS A 191 9.65 7.46 -4.81
CA LYS A 191 9.04 8.38 -5.76
C LYS A 191 9.43 9.83 -5.40
N VAL A 192 9.97 10.55 -6.37
CA VAL A 192 10.22 11.98 -6.27
C VAL A 192 9.56 12.71 -7.45
N GLU A 193 8.65 13.62 -7.15
CA GLU A 193 8.14 14.55 -8.17
C GLU A 193 9.08 15.74 -8.28
N THR A 194 9.55 16.00 -9.48
CA THR A 194 10.49 17.07 -9.80
C THR A 194 9.81 18.12 -10.64
N ASN A 195 10.05 19.38 -10.31
CA ASN A 195 9.65 20.51 -11.15
C ASN A 195 10.88 21.36 -11.41
N TRP A 196 11.36 21.27 -12.65
CA TRP A 196 12.50 22.03 -13.12
C TRP A 196 11.98 23.21 -13.94
N LEU A 197 12.15 24.42 -13.41
CA LEU A 197 11.66 25.64 -14.04
C LEU A 197 12.15 25.72 -15.50
N GLY A 198 11.25 25.82 -16.46
CA GLY A 198 11.57 25.82 -17.90
C GLY A 198 11.41 24.46 -18.60
N ASN A 199 11.52 23.36 -17.84
CA ASN A 199 11.48 21.99 -18.37
C ASN A 199 10.21 21.21 -17.94
N GLY A 200 9.50 21.69 -16.91
CA GLY A 200 8.21 21.18 -16.45
C GLY A 200 8.29 20.14 -15.33
N GLU A 201 7.18 19.45 -15.08
CA GLU A 201 7.06 18.47 -14.00
C GLU A 201 7.31 17.04 -14.51
N ARG A 202 8.11 16.26 -13.77
CA ARG A 202 8.44 14.86 -14.05
C ARG A 202 8.46 14.05 -12.75
N THR A 203 8.40 12.73 -12.89
CA THR A 203 8.55 11.80 -11.78
C THR A 203 9.86 11.04 -11.93
N LEU A 204 10.65 11.00 -10.87
CA LEU A 204 11.83 10.18 -10.72
C LEU A 204 11.54 9.04 -9.74
N TYR A 205 12.15 7.89 -10.00
CA TYR A 205 12.21 6.77 -9.07
C TYR A 205 13.67 6.58 -8.66
N LEU A 206 13.96 6.91 -7.41
CA LEU A 206 15.30 6.81 -6.84
C LEU A 206 15.47 5.44 -6.19
N PRO A 207 16.60 4.74 -6.39
CA PRO A 207 16.76 3.37 -5.93
C PRO A 207 16.63 3.28 -4.40
N ALA A 208 15.90 2.27 -3.94
CA ALA A 208 15.79 1.93 -2.54
C ALA A 208 16.75 0.77 -2.21
N PRO A 209 17.40 0.74 -1.03
CA PRO A 209 18.36 -0.30 -0.63
C PRO A 209 17.67 -1.58 -0.14
N PHE A 210 16.39 -1.77 -0.45
CA PHE A 210 15.53 -2.85 0.00
C PHE A 210 14.56 -3.23 -1.12
N THR A 211 14.00 -4.43 -1.05
CA THR A 211 13.17 -4.96 -2.16
C THR A 211 11.73 -4.45 -2.08
N PRO A 212 10.94 -4.54 -3.18
CA PRO A 212 9.52 -4.19 -3.16
C PRO A 212 8.70 -4.91 -2.08
N GLU A 213 9.09 -6.13 -1.67
CA GLU A 213 8.47 -6.83 -0.54
C GLU A 213 8.59 -6.07 0.77
N GLU A 214 9.63 -5.25 0.93
CA GLU A 214 9.95 -4.58 2.18
C GLU A 214 9.49 -3.11 2.20
N TYR A 215 8.92 -2.59 1.11
CA TYR A 215 8.52 -1.17 1.00
C TYR A 215 7.55 -0.71 2.10
N HIS A 216 6.73 -1.62 2.62
CA HIS A 216 5.81 -1.34 3.71
C HIS A 216 6.49 -1.11 5.07
N ARG A 217 7.76 -1.48 5.21
CA ARG A 217 8.54 -1.39 6.46
C ARG A 217 9.37 -0.12 6.57
N TYR A 218 9.52 0.62 5.47
CA TYR A 218 10.41 1.76 5.40
C TYR A 218 9.68 3.01 4.92
N ASN A 219 9.95 4.12 5.58
CA ASN A 219 9.36 5.41 5.25
C ASN A 219 10.47 6.44 5.02
N ALA A 220 10.47 7.10 3.87
CA ALA A 220 11.26 8.28 3.64
C ALA A 220 10.89 9.40 4.62
N VAL A 221 11.91 10.07 5.16
CA VAL A 221 11.79 11.20 6.08
C VAL A 221 12.40 12.48 5.53
N GLY A 222 13.31 12.39 4.54
CA GLY A 222 13.95 13.57 3.96
C GLY A 222 14.80 13.26 2.73
N ILE A 223 15.00 14.27 1.89
CA ILE A 223 15.97 14.25 0.80
C ILE A 223 17.06 15.29 1.08
N ASP A 224 18.29 14.83 1.25
CA ASP A 224 19.44 15.70 1.45
C ASP A 224 20.16 15.87 0.10
N ILE A 225 20.56 17.10 -0.21
CA ILE A 225 21.31 17.44 -1.41
C ILE A 225 22.63 18.08 -0.96
N ASP A 226 23.74 17.48 -1.36
CA ASP A 226 25.07 18.03 -1.18
C ASP A 226 25.54 18.65 -2.49
N THR A 227 26.15 19.84 -2.42
CA THR A 227 26.61 20.58 -3.60
C THR A 227 28.10 20.83 -3.47
N PHE A 228 28.85 20.28 -4.42
CA PHE A 228 30.29 20.46 -4.52
C PHE A 228 30.61 21.41 -5.67
N THR A 229 31.24 22.54 -5.36
CA THR A 229 31.71 23.50 -6.39
C THR A 229 33.16 23.15 -6.75
N HIS A 230 33.37 22.74 -8.00
CA HIS A 230 34.69 22.47 -8.55
C HIS A 230 35.50 23.78 -8.72
N PRO A 231 36.84 23.72 -8.81
CA PRO A 231 37.69 24.90 -8.99
C PRO A 231 37.40 25.72 -10.26
N ASP A 232 36.77 25.11 -11.26
CA ASP A 232 36.31 25.75 -12.50
C ASP A 232 34.95 26.44 -12.37
N GLY A 233 34.32 26.36 -11.19
CA GLY A 233 33.02 26.93 -10.90
C GLY A 233 31.83 26.04 -11.26
N LEU A 234 32.06 24.81 -11.74
CA LEU A 234 30.98 23.85 -11.99
C LEU A 234 30.45 23.29 -10.67
N GLU A 235 29.13 23.28 -10.52
CA GLU A 235 28.45 22.69 -9.36
C GLU A 235 28.03 21.25 -9.67
N GLU A 236 28.44 20.34 -8.80
CA GLU A 236 27.99 18.94 -8.81
C GLU A 236 27.06 18.72 -7.64
N HIS A 237 25.82 18.29 -7.93
CA HIS A 237 24.82 18.00 -6.92
C HIS A 237 24.70 16.49 -6.73
N ASN A 238 24.91 16.05 -5.50
CA ASN A 238 24.68 14.69 -5.06
C ASN A 238 23.47 14.65 -4.13
N PHE A 239 22.74 13.54 -4.10
CA PHE A 239 21.60 13.37 -3.22
C PHE A 239 21.69 12.07 -2.43
N GLN A 240 21.02 12.06 -1.29
CA GLN A 240 20.74 10.87 -0.50
C GLN A 240 19.34 10.99 0.11
N ILE A 241 18.69 9.86 0.34
CA ILE A 241 17.38 9.80 0.99
C ILE A 241 17.58 9.30 2.41
N ARG A 242 17.09 10.08 3.38
CA ARG A 242 16.91 9.62 4.76
C ARG A 242 15.60 8.85 4.84
N TYR A 243 15.64 7.65 5.40
CA TYR A 243 14.46 6.82 5.63
C TYR A 243 14.50 6.20 7.03
N GLU A 244 13.34 5.98 7.62
CA GLU A 244 13.14 5.28 8.89
C GLU A 244 12.63 3.86 8.64
N ASP A 245 13.07 2.90 9.46
CA ASP A 245 12.48 1.57 9.52
C ASP A 245 11.24 1.52 10.44
N GLU A 246 10.63 0.33 10.56
CA GLU A 246 9.47 0.08 11.42
C GLU A 246 9.72 0.33 12.92
N PHE A 247 10.98 0.45 13.34
CA PHE A 247 11.38 0.77 14.72
C PHE A 247 11.80 2.23 14.91
N GLY A 248 11.70 3.05 13.86
CA GLY A 248 12.09 4.46 13.87
C GLY A 248 13.60 4.71 13.74
N THR A 249 14.39 3.70 13.36
CA THR A 249 15.83 3.86 13.10
C THR A 249 16.03 4.58 11.78
N VAL A 250 16.64 5.76 11.82
CA VAL A 250 16.93 6.53 10.61
C VAL A 250 18.22 6.04 9.96
N GLN A 251 18.14 5.75 8.67
CA GLN A 251 19.23 5.35 7.79
C GLN A 251 19.26 6.26 6.55
N THR A 252 20.32 6.16 5.77
CA THR A 252 20.50 6.91 4.51
C THR A 252 20.81 5.97 3.37
N THR A 253 20.30 6.28 2.19
CA THR A 253 20.78 5.66 0.94
C THR A 253 22.24 6.04 0.69
N PRO A 254 22.96 5.30 -0.18
CA PRO A 254 24.22 5.77 -0.72
C PRO A 254 24.07 7.17 -1.35
N LEU A 255 25.14 7.96 -1.28
CA LEU A 255 25.21 9.25 -1.93
C LEU A 255 25.38 9.04 -3.44
N GLU A 256 24.49 9.63 -4.25
CA GLU A 256 24.46 9.44 -5.70
C GLU A 256 24.38 10.78 -6.45
N PRO A 257 24.92 10.86 -7.68
CA PRO A 257 24.85 12.07 -8.48
C PRO A 257 23.42 12.32 -8.98
N LEU A 258 22.94 13.56 -8.86
CA LEU A 258 21.58 13.94 -9.28
C LEU A 258 21.45 14.06 -10.81
N ARG A 259 22.53 14.45 -11.49
CA ARG A 259 22.48 14.79 -12.93
C ARG A 259 21.99 13.66 -13.84
N PRO A 260 22.46 12.41 -13.71
CA PRO A 260 22.00 11.31 -14.56
C PRO A 260 20.48 11.06 -14.47
N TYR A 261 19.89 11.25 -13.29
CA TYR A 261 18.45 11.11 -13.09
C TYR A 261 17.67 12.23 -13.78
N LEU A 262 18.17 13.46 -13.72
CA LEU A 262 17.56 14.60 -14.42
C LEU A 262 17.64 14.44 -15.93
N ASP A 263 18.80 14.07 -16.48
CA ASP A 263 18.97 13.88 -17.93
C ASP A 263 18.05 12.76 -18.47
N THR A 264 17.74 11.75 -17.64
CA THR A 264 16.80 10.68 -17.97
C THR A 264 15.35 11.19 -18.02
N ALA A 265 14.94 12.01 -17.05
CA ALA A 265 13.57 12.54 -16.98
C ALA A 265 13.32 13.74 -17.91
N TYR A 266 14.37 14.50 -18.19
CA TYR A 266 14.38 15.70 -19.02
C TYR A 266 15.41 15.53 -20.14
N PRO A 267 15.15 14.64 -21.11
CA PRO A 267 16.06 14.45 -22.21
C PRO A 267 16.24 15.77 -22.99
N PRO A 268 17.44 16.06 -23.50
CA PRO A 268 17.70 17.27 -24.27
C PRO A 268 16.71 17.35 -25.44
N GLN A 269 16.06 18.51 -25.61
CA GLN A 269 15.20 18.74 -26.77
C GLN A 269 16.10 18.77 -28.02
N GLN A 270 15.84 17.85 -28.95
CA GLN A 270 16.53 17.78 -30.25
C GLN A 270 16.07 18.91 -31.19
#